data_AF-A0A942EYI7-F1
#
_entry.id   AF-A0A942EYI7-F1
#
_cell.length_a   1.000
_cell.length_b   1.000
_cell.length_c   1.000
_cell.angle_alpha   90.00
_cell.angle_beta   90.00
_cell.angle_gamma   90.00
#
_symmetry.space_group_name_H-M   'P 1'
#
loop_
_entity.id
_entity.type
_entity.pdbx_description
1 polymer ?
#
loop_
_entity_poly.entity_id
_entity_poly.type
_entity_poly.pdbx_seq_one_letter_code
_entity_poly.pdbx_strand_id
1 'polypeptide(L)'
;MTKKADYLRIPITVPPDMVEELEDLSLKAKVTGGKKLANTELVRAFVRFGLASGFDIDGCKNEDDVLAAIERVVANKQKGKSK
;
A
#
# COMPACT_ATOMS: atom_id res chain seq x y z
N MET A 1 18.48 -4.83 7.21
CA MET A 1 17.18 -5.42 6.77
C MET A 1 16.72 -6.36 7.87
N THR A 2 15.49 -6.18 8.37
CA THR A 2 14.84 -7.08 9.34
C THR A 2 14.78 -8.51 8.78
N LYS A 3 15.14 -9.53 9.57
CA LYS A 3 15.10 -10.92 9.09
C LYS A 3 13.63 -11.36 9.02
N LYS A 4 13.30 -12.25 8.07
CA LYS A 4 11.92 -12.79 7.96
C LYS A 4 11.43 -13.45 9.25
N ALA A 5 12.34 -13.96 10.08
CA ALA A 5 12.03 -14.55 11.38
C ALA A 5 11.46 -13.54 12.39
N ASP A 6 11.74 -12.24 12.19
CA ASP A 6 11.31 -11.17 13.11
C ASP A 6 9.97 -10.55 12.68
N TYR A 7 9.30 -11.10 11.65
CA TYR A 7 8.05 -10.54 11.14
C TYR A 7 6.88 -10.99 12.03
N LEU A 8 6.13 -10.00 12.53
CA LEU A 8 4.87 -10.24 13.24
C LEU A 8 3.75 -10.55 12.23
N ARG A 9 2.94 -11.56 12.52
CA ARG A 9 1.76 -11.91 11.73
C ARG A 9 0.57 -11.10 12.21
N ILE A 10 -0.01 -10.34 11.30
CA ILE A 10 -1.26 -9.61 11.54
C ILE A 10 -2.33 -10.28 10.67
N PRO A 11 -3.36 -10.93 11.26
CA PRO A 11 -4.51 -11.37 10.50
C PRO A 11 -5.31 -10.14 10.05
N ILE A 12 -5.60 -10.05 8.76
CA ILE A 12 -6.39 -8.95 8.18
C ILE A 12 -7.61 -9.54 7.48
N THR A 13 -8.72 -8.80 7.53
CA THR A 13 -9.94 -9.09 6.78
C THR A 13 -10.03 -8.08 5.66
N VAL A 14 -10.10 -8.57 4.43
CA VAL A 14 -10.26 -7.78 3.22
C VAL A 14 -11.33 -8.44 2.35
N PRO A 15 -12.07 -7.67 1.54
CA PRO A 15 -13.02 -8.23 0.60
C PRO A 15 -12.31 -9.00 -0.55
N PRO A 16 -12.99 -9.94 -1.22
CA PRO A 16 -12.37 -10.83 -2.21
C PRO A 16 -11.77 -10.08 -3.41
N ASP A 17 -12.42 -9.03 -3.86
CA ASP A 17 -11.97 -8.13 -4.94
C ASP A 17 -10.60 -7.51 -4.64
N MET A 18 -10.33 -7.08 -3.41
CA MET A 18 -8.99 -6.59 -3.03
C MET A 18 -7.92 -7.68 -3.10
N VAL A 19 -8.28 -8.95 -2.84
CA VAL A 19 -7.33 -10.06 -2.98
C VAL A 19 -7.01 -10.30 -4.45
N GLU A 20 -8.03 -10.28 -5.31
CA GLU A 20 -7.89 -10.41 -6.77
C GLU A 20 -7.00 -9.29 -7.33
N GLU A 21 -7.21 -8.04 -6.92
CA GLU A 21 -6.36 -6.91 -7.32
C GLU A 21 -4.88 -7.10 -6.94
N LEU A 22 -4.60 -7.61 -5.74
CA LEU A 22 -3.24 -7.90 -5.31
C LEU A 22 -2.60 -9.02 -6.15
N GLU A 23 -3.37 -10.03 -6.53
CA GLU A 23 -2.91 -11.11 -7.40
C GLU A 23 -2.62 -10.63 -8.81
N ASP A 24 -3.47 -9.77 -9.35
CA ASP A 24 -3.28 -9.14 -10.66
C ASP A 24 -2.04 -8.26 -10.70
N LEU A 25 -1.81 -7.45 -9.67
CA LEU A 25 -0.57 -6.66 -9.53
C LEU A 25 0.66 -7.55 -9.44
N SER A 26 0.56 -8.65 -8.69
CA SER A 26 1.64 -9.64 -8.57
C SER A 26 1.97 -10.31 -9.91
N LEU A 27 0.95 -10.69 -10.68
CA LEU A 27 1.11 -11.26 -12.01
C LEU A 27 1.65 -10.24 -13.01
N LYS A 28 1.14 -9.01 -12.97
CA LYS A 28 1.60 -7.90 -13.80
C LYS A 28 3.10 -7.69 -13.66
N ALA A 29 3.61 -7.64 -12.42
CA ALA A 29 5.04 -7.53 -12.16
C ALA A 29 5.86 -8.68 -12.77
N LYS A 30 5.33 -9.91 -12.78
CA LYS A 30 5.97 -11.06 -13.41
C LYS A 30 5.99 -10.94 -14.93
N VAL A 31 4.87 -10.60 -15.57
CA VAL A 31 4.77 -10.57 -17.04
C VAL A 31 5.52 -9.40 -17.66
N THR A 32 5.72 -8.29 -16.93
CA THR A 32 6.51 -7.14 -17.41
C THR A 32 8.03 -7.30 -17.16
N GLY A 33 8.52 -8.52 -16.95
CA GLY A 33 9.95 -8.83 -16.83
C GLY A 33 10.50 -8.87 -15.40
N GLY A 34 9.64 -8.72 -14.39
CA GLY A 34 9.99 -8.92 -12.98
C GLY A 34 9.72 -10.36 -12.51
N LYS A 35 9.32 -10.47 -11.24
CA LYS A 35 8.95 -11.75 -10.60
C LYS A 35 7.56 -11.64 -9.98
N LYS A 36 6.94 -12.78 -9.69
CA LYS A 36 5.71 -12.84 -8.88
C LYS A 36 6.01 -12.26 -7.50
N LEU A 37 5.28 -11.24 -7.09
CA LEU A 37 5.40 -10.61 -5.78
C LEU A 37 4.41 -11.25 -4.81
N ALA A 38 4.83 -11.60 -3.60
CA ALA A 38 3.87 -12.11 -2.63
C ALA A 38 2.90 -10.98 -2.23
N ASN A 39 1.62 -11.30 -1.95
CA ASN A 39 0.67 -10.30 -1.47
C ASN A 39 1.19 -9.59 -0.21
N THR A 40 1.91 -10.32 0.66
CA THR A 40 2.56 -9.71 1.83
C THR A 40 3.68 -8.72 1.48
N GLU A 41 4.38 -8.89 0.34
CA GLU A 41 5.36 -7.91 -0.14
C GLU A 41 4.66 -6.64 -0.62
N LEU A 42 3.57 -6.78 -1.38
CA LEU A 42 2.75 -5.67 -1.86
C LEU A 42 2.14 -4.88 -0.69
N VAL A 43 1.45 -5.57 0.22
CA VAL A 43 0.85 -4.94 1.41
C VAL A 43 1.91 -4.22 2.24
N ARG A 44 3.08 -4.84 2.49
CA ARG A 44 4.17 -4.14 3.20
C ARG A 44 4.68 -2.92 2.45
N ALA A 45 4.75 -2.96 1.12
CA ALA A 45 5.16 -1.82 0.31
C ALA A 45 4.14 -0.68 0.41
N PHE A 46 2.84 -0.98 0.33
CA PHE A 46 1.77 0.01 0.46
C PHE A 46 1.71 0.63 1.86
N VAL A 47 1.82 -0.17 2.92
CA VAL A 47 1.91 0.35 4.30
C VAL A 47 3.11 1.29 4.46
N ARG A 48 4.29 0.91 3.94
CA ARG A 48 5.47 1.78 3.97
C ARG A 48 5.27 3.07 3.18
N PHE A 49 4.66 2.98 2.01
CA PHE A 49 4.36 4.13 1.17
C PHE A 49 3.40 5.08 1.89
N GLY A 50 2.31 4.56 2.44
CA GLY A 50 1.37 5.31 3.26
C GLY A 50 2.11 6.04 4.37
N LEU A 51 2.80 5.32 5.26
CA LEU A 51 3.49 5.92 6.40
C LEU A 51 4.55 6.96 6.00
N ALA A 52 5.31 6.69 4.93
CA ALA A 52 6.30 7.64 4.41
C ALA A 52 5.67 8.83 3.65
N SER A 53 4.38 8.76 3.32
CA SER A 53 3.71 9.85 2.62
C SER A 53 3.58 11.07 3.54
N GLY A 54 3.43 10.87 4.85
CA GLY A 54 3.24 11.94 5.84
C GLY A 54 1.78 12.37 5.95
N PHE A 55 0.84 11.46 5.68
CA PHE A 55 -0.59 11.69 5.92
C PHE A 55 -0.89 11.73 7.42
N ASP A 56 -1.83 12.60 7.78
CA ASP A 56 -2.33 12.74 9.14
C ASP A 56 -3.68 12.00 9.25
N ILE A 57 -3.82 11.19 10.29
CA ILE A 57 -5.02 10.41 10.57
C ILE A 57 -5.87 11.04 11.68
N ASP A 58 -5.44 12.16 12.25
CA ASP A 58 -6.17 12.83 13.33
C ASP A 58 -7.62 13.12 12.90
N GLY A 59 -8.56 12.57 13.66
CA GLY A 59 -10.00 12.71 13.42
C GLY A 59 -10.60 11.80 12.35
N CYS A 60 -9.83 10.90 11.72
CA CYS A 60 -10.38 9.88 10.81
C CYS A 60 -11.26 8.88 11.58
N LYS A 61 -12.43 8.54 11.03
CA LYS A 61 -13.44 7.69 11.69
C LYS A 61 -13.65 6.34 10.99
N ASN A 62 -13.28 6.25 9.72
CA ASN A 62 -13.51 5.07 8.89
C ASN A 62 -12.39 4.93 7.86
N GLU A 63 -12.47 3.88 7.06
CA GLU A 63 -11.52 3.57 5.98
C GLU A 63 -11.44 4.69 4.93
N ASP A 64 -12.58 5.25 4.54
CA ASP A 64 -12.67 6.31 3.53
C ASP A 64 -11.95 7.59 3.96
N ASP A 65 -12.06 7.97 5.25
CA ASP A 65 -11.37 9.14 5.80
C ASP A 65 -9.84 8.97 5.71
N VAL A 66 -9.35 7.77 6.01
CA VAL A 66 -7.92 7.42 5.94
C VAL A 66 -7.44 7.45 4.49
N LEU A 67 -8.22 6.87 3.57
CA LEU A 67 -7.91 6.89 2.15
C LEU A 67 -7.84 8.33 1.63
N ALA A 68 -8.82 9.17 1.97
CA ALA A 68 -8.85 10.58 1.60
C ALA A 68 -7.63 11.35 2.15
N ALA A 69 -7.17 11.03 3.35
CA ALA A 69 -5.94 11.63 3.90
C ALA A 69 -4.69 11.27 3.08
N ILE A 70 -4.55 10.00 2.68
CA ILE A 70 -3.45 9.52 1.83
C ILE A 70 -3.52 10.21 0.45
N GLU A 71 -4.69 10.26 -0.18
CA GLU A 71 -4.89 10.87 -1.50
C GLU A 71 -4.51 12.36 -1.53
N ARG A 72 -4.89 13.13 -0.50
CA ARG A 72 -4.50 14.55 -0.37
C ARG A 72 -2.99 14.71 -0.44
N VAL A 73 -2.25 13.86 0.25
CA VAL A 73 -0.78 13.89 0.25
C VAL A 73 -0.22 13.54 -1.13
N VAL A 74 -0.74 12.50 -1.78
CA VAL A 74 -0.31 12.08 -3.12
C VAL A 74 -0.55 13.19 -4.14
N ALA A 75 -1.74 13.80 -4.13
CA ALA A 75 -2.10 14.90 -5.03
C ALA A 75 -1.18 16.12 -4.84
N ASN A 76 -0.84 16.46 -3.60
CA ASN A 76 0.06 17.57 -3.30
C ASN A 76 1.50 17.32 -3.77
N LYS A 77 1.99 16.08 -3.68
CA LYS A 77 3.32 15.70 -4.19
C LYS A 77 3.41 15.75 -5.72
N GLN A 78 2.32 15.49 -6.44
CA GLN A 78 2.29 15.61 -7.90
C GLN A 78 2.31 17.07 -8.36
N LYS A 79 1.59 17.97 -7.67
CA LYS A 79 1.60 19.41 -7.96
C LYS A 79 2.97 20.07 -7.71
N GLY A 80 3.72 19.58 -6.73
CA GLY A 80 5.07 20.07 -6.41
C GLY A 80 6.17 19.67 -7.42
N LYS A 81 5.90 18.74 -8.34
CA LYS A 81 6.86 18.27 -9.36
C LYS A 81 6.73 18.96 -10.74
N SER A 82 5.81 19.93 -10.87
CA SER A 82 5.64 20.73 -12.10
C SER A 82 6.31 22.12 -12.04
N LYS A 83 7.51 22.20 -11.46
CA LYS A 83 8.38 23.38 -11.57
C LYS A 83 9.81 22.94 -11.87
#